data_AF-A0AAQ4DPP1-F1
#
_entry.id   AF-A0AAQ4DPP1-F1
#
_cell.length_a   1.000
_cell.length_b   1.000
_cell.length_c   1.000
_cell.angle_alpha   90.00
_cell.angle_beta   90.00
_cell.angle_gamma   90.00
#
_symmetry.space_group_name_H-M   'P 1'
#
loop_
_entity.id
_entity.type
_entity.pdbx_description
1 polymer ?
#
loop_
_entity_poly.entity_id
_entity_poly.type
_entity_poly.pdbx_seq_one_letter_code
_entity_poly.pdbx_strand_id
1 'polypeptide(L)'
;MPGKLIQCLKKTKTENPLVLIDEVDKIGRGYQGDPSSALLEVLDPEQNCSFLDHYLDVNVDLSKILFICTANVTDTIPEPLKDRMEMIELSGYVAEEKMAIAQRYLIPQARALSGISENQVDVKQESLQQLIKYYCRESGVRNLQKHIEKGAVPKDGPSAGITMVTAMLSLALNKPVKPGVAMTGEVSLTGKVLPVGGIKEKTIAVSLGHKN
;
A
#
# COMPACT_ATOMS: atom_id res chain seq x y z
N MET A 1 14.99 7.51 -27.32
CA MET A 1 14.33 8.39 -26.33
C MET A 1 15.36 8.71 -25.26
N PRO A 2 15.39 9.94 -24.70
CA PRO A 2 16.35 10.31 -23.67
C PRO A 2 16.16 9.45 -22.42
N GLY A 3 17.25 9.20 -21.69
CA GLY A 3 17.26 8.36 -20.50
C GLY A 3 16.28 8.84 -19.42
N LYS A 4 15.86 7.95 -18.52
CA LYS A 4 14.91 8.28 -17.43
C LYS A 4 15.44 9.41 -16.52
N LEU A 5 16.76 9.50 -16.32
CA LEU A 5 17.39 10.57 -15.54
C LEU A 5 17.23 11.93 -16.21
N ILE A 6 17.48 12.02 -17.52
CA ILE A 6 17.28 13.26 -18.28
C ILE A 6 15.80 13.66 -18.29
N GLN A 7 14.89 12.69 -18.37
CA GLN A 7 13.45 12.96 -18.23
C GLN A 7 13.10 13.48 -16.82
N CYS A 8 13.76 12.95 -15.78
CA CYS A 8 13.63 13.44 -14.41
C CYS A 8 14.03 14.92 -14.33
N LEU A 9 15.23 15.27 -14.79
CA LEU A 9 15.74 16.65 -14.81
C LEU A 9 14.81 17.59 -15.60
N LYS A 10 14.31 17.14 -16.75
CA LYS A 10 13.35 17.91 -17.54
C LYS A 10 12.03 18.16 -16.80
N LYS A 11 11.56 17.18 -16.02
CA LYS A 11 10.29 17.25 -15.29
C LYS A 11 10.42 18.09 -14.02
N THR A 12 11.52 17.95 -13.29
CA THR A 12 11.77 18.67 -12.03
C THR A 12 12.28 20.09 -12.26
N LYS A 13 12.91 20.35 -13.42
CA LYS A 13 13.51 21.65 -13.79
C LYS A 13 14.49 22.17 -12.72
N THR A 14 15.22 21.27 -12.09
CA THR A 14 16.24 21.59 -11.08
C THR A 14 17.49 20.75 -11.30
N GLU A 15 18.65 21.28 -10.93
CA GLU A 15 19.96 20.63 -11.03
C GLU A 15 20.25 19.67 -9.87
N ASN A 16 19.59 19.87 -8.72
CA ASN A 16 19.82 19.10 -7.48
C ASN A 16 18.58 18.33 -6.99
N PRO A 17 17.90 17.53 -7.84
CA PRO A 17 16.78 16.72 -7.37
C PRO A 17 17.25 15.62 -6.40
N LEU A 18 16.31 15.17 -5.57
CA LEU A 18 16.41 13.89 -4.87
C LEU A 18 15.83 12.81 -5.79
N VAL A 19 16.65 11.83 -6.15
CA VAL A 19 16.27 10.69 -6.99
C VAL A 19 16.21 9.44 -6.13
N LEU A 20 15.01 8.86 -6.04
CA LEU A 20 14.78 7.57 -5.39
C LEU A 20 14.88 6.45 -6.43
N ILE A 21 15.82 5.53 -6.21
CA ILE A 21 15.97 4.30 -7.00
C ILE A 21 15.41 3.15 -6.15
N ASP A 22 14.27 2.62 -6.58
CA ASP A 22 13.58 1.56 -5.85
C ASP A 22 14.05 0.16 -6.29
N GLU A 23 14.17 -0.76 -5.34
CA GLU A 23 14.48 -2.18 -5.56
C GLU A 23 15.79 -2.44 -6.34
N VAL A 24 16.90 -1.83 -5.92
CA VAL A 24 18.22 -2.02 -6.58
C VAL A 24 18.73 -3.46 -6.52
N ASP A 25 18.23 -4.24 -5.57
CA ASP A 25 18.50 -5.67 -5.41
C ASP A 25 17.94 -6.54 -6.55
N LYS A 26 17.08 -5.98 -7.42
CA LYS A 26 16.51 -6.68 -8.58
C LYS A 26 17.20 -6.35 -9.91
N ILE A 27 18.21 -5.47 -9.89
CA ILE A 27 18.98 -5.10 -11.08
C ILE A 27 19.77 -6.32 -11.57
N GLY A 28 19.68 -6.65 -12.87
CA GLY A 28 20.44 -7.76 -13.50
C GLY A 28 19.66 -9.05 -13.77
N ARG A 29 18.38 -9.16 -13.37
CA ARG A 29 17.54 -10.35 -13.68
C ARG A 29 16.72 -10.23 -14.98
N GLY A 30 16.98 -9.22 -15.81
CA GLY A 30 16.23 -8.93 -17.03
C GLY A 30 16.95 -9.36 -18.32
N TYR A 31 16.18 -9.73 -19.35
CA TYR A 31 16.68 -10.20 -20.66
C TYR A 31 17.25 -9.09 -21.59
N GLN A 32 17.38 -7.84 -21.13
CA GLN A 32 17.83 -6.70 -21.95
C GLN A 32 19.06 -6.03 -21.34
N GLY A 33 20.25 -6.50 -21.72
CA GLY A 33 21.54 -5.91 -21.33
C GLY A 33 21.81 -5.93 -19.83
N ASP A 34 22.97 -5.41 -19.44
CA ASP A 34 23.31 -5.22 -18.04
C ASP A 34 23.08 -3.74 -17.64
N PRO A 35 21.87 -3.36 -17.19
CA PRO A 35 21.58 -1.99 -16.79
C PRO A 35 22.38 -1.55 -15.56
N SER A 36 23.10 -2.48 -14.90
CA SER A 36 23.96 -2.14 -13.77
C SER A 36 25.12 -1.23 -14.17
N SER A 37 25.66 -1.35 -15.40
CA SER A 37 26.79 -0.53 -15.85
C SER A 37 26.42 0.95 -15.98
N ALA A 38 25.23 1.25 -16.52
CA ALA A 38 24.75 2.63 -16.62
C ALA A 38 24.43 3.22 -15.23
N LEU A 39 23.97 2.40 -14.29
CA LEU A 39 23.74 2.84 -12.91
C LEU A 39 25.06 3.05 -12.16
N LEU A 40 26.09 2.25 -12.44
CA LEU A 40 27.42 2.43 -11.89
C LEU A 40 28.03 3.77 -12.31
N GLU A 41 27.89 4.16 -13.57
CA GLU A 41 28.36 5.46 -14.09
C GLU A 41 27.62 6.63 -13.40
N VAL A 42 26.31 6.51 -13.20
CA VAL A 42 25.48 7.54 -12.56
C VAL A 42 25.79 7.70 -11.07
N LEU A 43 26.04 6.58 -10.38
CA LEU A 43 26.25 6.54 -8.94
C LEU A 43 27.71 6.72 -8.54
N ASP A 44 28.64 6.72 -9.50
CA ASP A 44 30.05 6.99 -9.27
C ASP A 44 30.27 8.49 -9.00
N PRO A 45 30.73 8.90 -7.81
CA PRO A 45 31.09 10.30 -7.55
C PRO A 45 32.15 10.85 -8.51
N GLU A 46 32.98 10.00 -9.10
CA GLU A 46 34.03 10.41 -10.05
C GLU A 46 33.51 10.59 -11.48
N GLN A 47 32.48 9.83 -11.89
CA GLN A 47 31.98 9.84 -13.28
C GLN A 47 30.69 10.66 -13.43
N ASN A 48 29.92 10.84 -12.35
CA ASN A 48 28.62 11.51 -12.40
C ASN A 48 28.70 12.99 -12.83
N CYS A 49 29.86 13.64 -12.73
CA CYS A 49 30.07 15.02 -13.18
C CYS A 49 30.02 15.18 -14.71
N SER A 50 30.17 14.08 -15.46
CA SER A 50 30.22 14.08 -16.92
C SER A 50 29.48 12.86 -17.49
N PHE A 51 28.27 12.61 -17.01
CA PHE A 51 27.43 11.51 -17.51
C PHE A 51 27.05 11.74 -18.97
N LEU A 52 27.34 10.78 -19.84
CA LEU A 52 27.04 10.88 -21.27
C LEU A 52 25.64 10.34 -21.57
N ASP A 53 24.70 11.22 -21.96
CA ASP A 53 23.41 10.77 -22.48
C ASP A 53 23.51 10.48 -23.99
N HIS A 54 23.41 9.20 -24.37
CA HIS A 54 23.50 8.77 -25.77
C HIS A 54 22.41 9.31 -26.71
N TYR A 55 21.33 9.89 -26.19
CA TYR A 55 20.28 10.46 -27.03
C TYR A 55 20.53 11.93 -27.34
N LEU A 56 21.02 12.70 -26.36
CA LEU A 56 21.36 14.10 -26.51
C LEU A 56 22.79 14.33 -27.02
N ASP A 57 23.66 13.32 -26.89
CA ASP A 57 25.08 13.38 -27.24
C ASP A 57 25.82 14.54 -26.53
N VAL A 58 25.43 14.79 -25.29
CA VAL A 58 26.03 15.82 -24.42
C VAL A 58 26.28 15.25 -23.03
N ASN A 59 27.33 15.76 -22.39
CA ASN A 59 27.66 15.44 -21.01
C ASN A 59 26.75 16.24 -20.08
N VAL A 60 26.22 15.57 -19.06
CA VAL A 60 25.34 16.16 -18.05
C VAL A 60 26.00 15.97 -16.68
N ASP A 61 26.05 17.05 -15.92
CA ASP A 61 26.53 17.02 -14.54
C ASP A 61 25.42 16.52 -13.61
N LEU A 62 25.63 15.35 -13.01
CA LEU A 62 24.77 14.71 -12.02
C LEU A 62 25.34 14.80 -10.59
N SER A 63 26.47 15.48 -10.39
CA SER A 63 27.17 15.53 -9.09
C SER A 63 26.34 16.15 -7.96
N LYS A 64 25.38 17.01 -8.29
CA LYS A 64 24.50 17.69 -7.33
C LYS A 64 23.24 16.90 -6.99
N ILE A 65 23.04 15.72 -7.60
CA ILE A 65 21.85 14.89 -7.40
C ILE A 65 22.03 14.05 -6.13
N LEU A 66 21.04 14.07 -5.24
CA LEU A 66 21.00 13.16 -4.11
C LEU A 66 20.33 11.85 -4.53
N PHE A 67 21.09 10.76 -4.54
CA PHE A 67 20.56 9.43 -4.81
C PHE A 67 20.21 8.70 -3.50
N ILE A 68 18.98 8.21 -3.41
CA ILE A 68 18.55 7.29 -2.35
C ILE A 68 18.17 5.98 -3.01
N CYS A 69 18.80 4.88 -2.59
CA CYS A 69 18.51 3.55 -3.11
C CYS A 69 17.78 2.72 -2.04
N THR A 70 16.78 1.94 -2.43
CA THR A 70 16.12 0.97 -1.56
C THR A 70 16.45 -0.45 -2.00
N ALA A 71 16.65 -1.35 -1.04
CA ALA A 71 16.85 -2.76 -1.28
C ALA A 71 16.24 -3.56 -0.14
N ASN A 72 15.70 -4.74 -0.46
CA ASN A 72 15.21 -5.66 0.57
C ASN A 72 16.30 -6.65 1.00
N VAL A 73 17.14 -7.07 0.06
CA VAL A 73 18.25 -8.00 0.28
C VAL A 73 19.54 -7.35 -0.16
N THR A 74 20.49 -7.18 0.76
CA THR A 74 21.79 -6.58 0.48
C THR A 74 22.66 -7.52 -0.36
N ASP A 75 22.62 -8.83 -0.12
CA ASP A 75 23.48 -9.82 -0.80
C ASP A 75 23.37 -9.80 -2.32
N THR A 76 22.19 -9.49 -2.86
CA THR A 76 21.92 -9.46 -4.29
C THR A 76 22.36 -8.17 -4.99
N ILE A 77 22.77 -7.15 -4.24
CA ILE A 77 23.28 -5.90 -4.82
C ILE A 77 24.73 -6.16 -5.31
N PRO A 78 25.09 -5.74 -6.54
CA PRO A 78 26.46 -5.82 -7.03
C PRO A 78 27.48 -5.16 -6.08
N GLU A 79 28.59 -5.83 -5.80
CA GLU A 79 29.68 -5.29 -4.95
C GLU A 79 30.16 -3.89 -5.39
N PRO A 80 30.33 -3.60 -6.69
CA PRO A 80 30.75 -2.26 -7.12
C PRO A 80 29.76 -1.15 -6.74
N LEU A 81 28.47 -1.46 -6.58
CA LEU A 81 27.47 -0.50 -6.10
C LEU A 81 27.53 -0.37 -4.58
N LYS A 82 27.70 -1.49 -3.86
CA LYS A 82 27.80 -1.49 -2.39
C LYS A 82 28.96 -0.63 -1.90
N ASP A 83 30.13 -0.76 -2.52
CA ASP A 83 31.33 -0.02 -2.12
C ASP A 83 31.19 1.50 -2.32
N ARG A 84 30.24 1.91 -3.16
CA ARG A 84 29.97 3.32 -3.50
C ARG A 84 28.77 3.90 -2.76
N MET A 85 28.09 3.10 -1.95
CA MET A 85 26.87 3.49 -1.24
C MET A 85 27.10 3.50 0.27
N GLU A 86 26.51 4.48 0.95
CA GLU A 86 26.33 4.42 2.39
C GLU A 86 25.12 3.53 2.72
N MET A 87 25.35 2.43 3.44
CA MET A 87 24.31 1.47 3.78
C MET A 87 23.66 1.83 5.11
N ILE A 88 22.36 2.13 5.07
CA ILE A 88 21.54 2.37 6.27
C ILE A 88 20.57 1.20 6.43
N GLU A 89 20.75 0.40 7.47
CA GLU A 89 19.88 -0.73 7.77
C GLU A 89 18.65 -0.27 8.56
N LEU A 90 17.46 -0.53 8.02
CA LEU A 90 16.19 -0.24 8.66
C LEU A 90 15.62 -1.53 9.28
N SER A 91 15.65 -1.61 10.61
CA SER A 91 15.06 -2.73 11.33
C SER A 91 13.52 -2.68 11.30
N GLY A 92 12.90 -3.85 11.47
CA GLY A 92 11.46 -3.94 11.67
C GLY A 92 11.01 -3.25 12.96
N TYR A 93 9.70 -2.99 13.05
CA TYR A 93 9.10 -2.30 14.19
C TYR A 93 8.68 -3.26 15.30
N VAL A 94 8.87 -2.85 16.56
CA VAL A 94 8.27 -3.54 17.71
C VAL A 94 6.78 -3.23 17.83
N ALA A 95 6.04 -4.04 18.60
CA ALA A 95 4.59 -3.88 18.74
C ALA A 95 4.19 -2.48 19.25
N GLU A 96 4.97 -1.90 20.16
CA GLU A 96 4.73 -0.54 20.69
C GLU A 96 4.96 0.55 19.64
N GLU A 97 6.01 0.42 18.82
CA GLU A 97 6.27 1.32 17.69
C GLU A 97 5.16 1.23 16.64
N LYS A 98 4.70 0.02 16.32
CA LYS A 98 3.57 -0.18 15.41
C LYS A 98 2.28 0.45 15.93
N MET A 99 2.04 0.38 17.24
CA MET A 99 0.92 1.06 17.88
C MET A 99 1.03 2.57 17.72
N ALA A 100 2.20 3.16 17.97
CA ALA A 100 2.44 4.58 17.81
C ALA A 100 2.30 5.04 16.35
N ILE A 101 2.82 4.27 15.40
CA ILE A 101 2.69 4.53 13.96
C ILE A 101 1.22 4.45 13.52
N ALA A 102 0.48 3.46 14.01
CA ALA A 102 -0.93 3.30 13.69
C ALA A 102 -1.76 4.51 14.14
N GLN A 103 -1.56 4.94 15.40
CA GLN A 103 -2.31 6.06 15.95
C GLN A 103 -1.94 7.40 15.30
N ARG A 104 -0.64 7.65 15.10
CA ARG A 104 -0.14 8.94 14.62
C ARG A 104 -0.31 9.13 13.11
N TYR A 105 -0.24 8.05 12.33
CA TYR A 105 -0.20 8.15 10.87
C TYR A 105 -1.28 7.30 10.18
N LEU A 106 -1.38 6.01 10.49
CA LEU A 106 -2.25 5.11 9.70
C LEU A 106 -3.74 5.41 9.87
N ILE A 107 -4.20 5.65 11.11
CA ILE A 107 -5.61 5.94 11.38
C ILE A 107 -6.02 7.29 10.76
N PRO A 108 -5.27 8.39 10.95
CA PRO A 108 -5.57 9.66 10.27
C PRO A 108 -5.58 9.53 8.74
N GLN A 109 -4.61 8.81 8.15
CA GLN A 109 -4.57 8.60 6.71
C GLN A 109 -5.77 7.78 6.21
N ALA A 110 -6.11 6.69 6.89
CA ALA A 110 -7.27 5.87 6.54
C ALA A 110 -8.58 6.66 6.66
N ARG A 111 -8.73 7.51 7.69
CA ARG A 111 -9.89 8.39 7.85
C ARG A 111 -10.01 9.39 6.70
N ALA A 112 -8.89 10.03 6.31
CA ALA A 112 -8.85 10.97 5.21
C ALA A 112 -9.23 10.32 3.87
N LEU A 113 -8.74 9.09 3.62
CA LEU A 113 -9.06 8.33 2.42
C LEU A 113 -10.52 7.89 2.35
N SER A 114 -11.10 7.50 3.50
CA SER A 114 -12.48 7.04 3.59
C SER A 114 -13.52 8.17 3.77
N GLY A 115 -13.08 9.42 3.96
CA GLY A 115 -13.98 10.55 4.24
C GLY A 115 -14.70 10.48 5.59
N ILE A 116 -14.15 9.72 6.55
CA ILE A 116 -14.73 9.54 7.88
C ILE A 116 -14.30 10.68 8.80
N SER A 117 -15.28 11.32 9.44
CA SER A 117 -15.02 12.32 10.50
C SER A 117 -14.62 11.64 11.82
N GLU A 118 -13.83 12.31 12.67
CA GLU A 118 -13.27 11.73 13.90
C GLU A 118 -14.32 11.13 14.84
N ASN A 119 -15.54 11.67 14.81
CA ASN A 119 -16.65 11.26 15.68
C ASN A 119 -17.38 9.99 15.20
N GLN A 120 -17.13 9.53 13.98
CA GLN A 120 -17.86 8.39 13.39
C GLN A 120 -17.19 7.04 13.69
N VAL A 121 -15.88 7.01 13.93
CA VAL A 121 -15.14 5.77 14.20
C VAL A 121 -14.15 5.97 15.33
N ASP A 122 -14.49 5.40 16.48
CA ASP A 122 -13.59 5.26 17.62
C ASP A 122 -12.80 3.95 17.51
N VAL A 123 -11.50 4.05 17.31
CA VAL A 123 -10.60 2.90 17.21
C VAL A 123 -9.98 2.66 18.59
N LYS A 124 -10.54 1.71 19.34
CA LYS A 124 -10.01 1.35 20.66
C LYS A 124 -8.58 0.81 20.58
N GLN A 125 -7.73 1.24 21.51
CA GLN A 125 -6.34 0.79 21.59
C GLN A 125 -6.22 -0.72 21.80
N GLU A 126 -7.10 -1.30 22.62
CA GLU A 126 -7.15 -2.75 22.85
C GLU A 126 -7.36 -3.52 21.53
N SER A 127 -8.24 -3.03 20.67
CA SER A 127 -8.51 -3.64 19.36
C SER A 127 -7.28 -3.58 18.45
N LEU A 128 -6.54 -2.47 18.46
CA LEU A 128 -5.28 -2.35 17.70
C LEU A 128 -4.20 -3.29 18.23
N GLN A 129 -4.07 -3.43 19.55
CA GLN A 129 -3.12 -4.36 20.16
C GLN A 129 -3.41 -5.80 19.74
N GLN A 130 -4.69 -6.21 19.78
CA GLN A 130 -5.11 -7.53 19.31
C GLN A 130 -4.82 -7.71 17.81
N LEU A 131 -5.11 -6.70 16.99
CA LEU A 131 -4.83 -6.71 15.56
C LEU A 131 -3.33 -6.93 15.31
N ILE A 132 -2.46 -6.18 15.98
CA ILE A 132 -1.00 -6.33 15.83
C ILE A 132 -0.54 -7.72 16.27
N LYS A 133 -1.01 -8.20 17.42
CA LYS A 133 -0.59 -9.48 18.00
C LYS A 133 -1.01 -10.70 17.17
N TYR A 134 -2.24 -10.70 16.65
CA TYR A 134 -2.82 -11.86 15.97
C TYR A 134 -2.69 -11.81 14.45
N TYR A 135 -2.70 -10.62 13.85
CA TYR A 135 -2.81 -10.46 12.39
C TYR A 135 -1.61 -9.78 11.73
N CYS A 136 -0.70 -9.11 12.48
CA CYS A 136 0.41 -8.35 11.89
C CYS A 136 1.79 -8.71 12.45
N ARG A 137 2.20 -9.96 12.20
CA ARG A 137 3.52 -10.51 12.58
C ARG A 137 4.68 -10.18 11.64
N GLU A 138 4.46 -9.32 10.64
CA GLU A 138 5.50 -8.87 9.72
C GLU A 138 6.46 -7.86 10.39
N SER A 139 7.60 -7.55 9.77
CA SER A 139 8.52 -6.50 10.26
C SER A 139 7.96 -5.09 10.07
N GLY A 140 7.18 -4.86 9.00
CA GLY A 140 6.57 -3.58 8.67
C GLY A 140 5.18 -3.33 9.26
N VAL A 141 4.48 -2.36 8.68
CA VAL A 141 3.10 -1.97 9.04
C VAL A 141 2.12 -2.07 7.87
N ARG A 142 2.48 -2.75 6.79
CA ARG A 142 1.68 -2.84 5.55
C ARG A 142 0.37 -3.61 5.75
N ASN A 143 0.42 -4.76 6.40
CA ASN A 143 -0.77 -5.52 6.78
C ASN A 143 -1.59 -4.77 7.83
N LEU A 144 -0.94 -4.11 8.78
CA LEU A 144 -1.60 -3.28 9.77
C LEU A 144 -2.42 -2.17 9.11
N GLN A 145 -1.81 -1.45 8.17
CA GLN A 145 -2.48 -0.44 7.34
C GLN A 145 -3.71 -1.03 6.62
N LYS A 146 -3.55 -2.15 5.91
CA LYS A 146 -4.66 -2.80 5.19
C LYS A 146 -5.83 -3.17 6.11
N HIS A 147 -5.54 -3.66 7.32
CA HIS A 147 -6.59 -4.01 8.27
C HIS A 147 -7.29 -2.76 8.82
N ILE A 148 -6.54 -1.68 9.09
CA ILE A 148 -7.10 -0.39 9.52
C ILE A 148 -7.98 0.20 8.42
N GLU A 149 -7.53 0.22 7.17
CA GLU A 149 -8.30 0.72 6.02
C GLU A 149 -9.62 -0.04 5.85
N LYS A 150 -9.60 -1.38 5.96
CA LYS A 150 -10.82 -2.20 5.93
C LYS A 150 -11.79 -1.88 7.06
N GLY A 151 -11.29 -1.58 8.25
CA GLY A 151 -12.11 -1.17 9.39
C GLY A 151 -12.64 0.26 9.27
N ALA A 152 -11.92 1.12 8.54
CA ALA A 152 -12.27 2.51 8.28
C ALA A 152 -13.17 2.70 7.04
N VAL A 153 -13.64 1.65 6.38
CA VAL A 153 -14.72 1.80 5.39
C VAL A 153 -16.02 1.92 6.19
N PRO A 154 -16.74 3.05 6.10
CA PRO A 154 -18.02 3.18 6.78
C PRO A 154 -18.95 2.13 6.17
N LYS A 155 -19.45 1.21 7.01
CA LYS A 155 -20.52 0.31 6.57
C LYS A 155 -21.76 1.18 6.40
N ASP A 156 -22.21 1.35 5.16
CA ASP A 156 -23.43 2.08 4.82
C ASP A 156 -24.64 1.50 5.57
N GLY A 157 -25.11 2.25 6.56
CA GLY A 157 -26.41 2.11 7.22
C GLY A 157 -26.74 0.73 7.81
N PRO A 158 -27.95 0.53 8.35
CA PRO A 158 -28.48 -0.78 8.77
C PRO A 158 -28.73 -1.74 7.58
N SER A 159 -27.83 -1.80 6.59
CA SER A 159 -27.96 -2.58 5.35
C SER A 159 -27.94 -4.11 5.54
N ALA A 160 -27.82 -4.58 6.78
CA ALA A 160 -27.99 -5.96 7.21
C ALA A 160 -29.38 -6.25 7.83
N GLY A 161 -30.31 -5.28 7.81
CA GLY A 161 -31.64 -5.41 8.41
C GLY A 161 -32.41 -6.63 7.91
N ILE A 162 -32.45 -6.84 6.59
CA ILE A 162 -33.13 -8.01 6.01
C ILE A 162 -32.46 -9.34 6.38
N THR A 163 -31.14 -9.34 6.54
CA THR A 163 -30.36 -10.52 6.92
C THR A 163 -30.68 -10.94 8.34
N MET A 164 -30.75 -9.98 9.27
CA MET A 164 -31.12 -10.24 10.67
C MET A 164 -32.55 -10.75 10.78
N VAL A 165 -33.51 -10.11 10.08
CA VAL A 165 -34.91 -10.55 10.08
C VAL A 165 -35.04 -11.97 9.52
N THR A 166 -34.35 -12.28 8.42
CA THR A 166 -34.39 -13.62 7.81
C THR A 166 -33.77 -14.67 8.73
N ALA A 167 -32.68 -14.35 9.43
CA ALA A 167 -32.10 -15.24 10.42
C ALA A 167 -33.03 -15.49 11.62
N MET A 168 -33.69 -14.44 12.14
CA MET A 168 -34.67 -14.57 13.21
C MET A 168 -35.90 -15.40 12.79
N LEU A 169 -36.42 -15.18 11.57
CA LEU A 169 -37.50 -15.99 10.99
C LEU A 169 -37.09 -17.45 10.78
N SER A 170 -35.86 -17.68 10.31
CA SER A 170 -35.30 -19.02 10.13
C SER A 170 -35.24 -19.78 11.45
N LEU A 171 -34.80 -19.12 12.53
CA LEU A 171 -34.80 -19.68 13.88
C LEU A 171 -36.20 -19.94 14.41
N ALA A 172 -37.12 -18.97 14.28
CA ALA A 172 -38.48 -19.07 14.78
C ALA A 172 -39.30 -20.17 14.07
N LEU A 173 -39.09 -20.34 12.77
CA LEU A 173 -39.78 -21.34 11.94
C LEU A 173 -39.03 -22.67 11.86
N ASN A 174 -37.88 -22.79 12.52
CA ASN A 174 -36.96 -23.93 12.44
C ASN A 174 -36.69 -24.39 10.99
N LYS A 175 -36.55 -23.42 10.08
CA LYS A 175 -36.39 -23.67 8.65
C LYS A 175 -35.08 -23.04 8.16
N PRO A 176 -34.13 -23.82 7.64
CA PRO A 176 -32.83 -23.29 7.22
C PRO A 176 -32.96 -22.35 6.03
N VAL A 177 -32.15 -21.28 6.02
CA VAL A 177 -32.03 -20.37 4.87
C VAL A 177 -31.34 -21.10 3.73
N LYS A 178 -31.80 -20.86 2.49
CA LYS A 178 -31.25 -21.51 1.30
C LYS A 178 -29.75 -21.16 1.14
N PRO A 179 -28.85 -22.15 1.02
CA PRO A 179 -27.43 -21.90 0.79
C PRO A 179 -27.20 -21.26 -0.59
N GLY A 180 -26.16 -20.42 -0.70
CA GLY A 180 -25.82 -19.69 -1.93
C GLY A 180 -26.66 -18.43 -2.18
N VAL A 181 -27.41 -17.95 -1.19
CA VAL A 181 -28.17 -16.69 -1.27
C VAL A 181 -27.47 -15.61 -0.45
N ALA A 182 -27.08 -14.51 -1.11
CA ALA A 182 -26.61 -13.30 -0.45
C ALA A 182 -27.72 -12.24 -0.46
N MET A 183 -27.85 -11.48 0.64
CA MET A 183 -28.89 -10.48 0.80
C MET A 183 -28.34 -9.21 1.47
N THR A 184 -28.80 -8.04 1.02
CA THR A 184 -28.49 -6.72 1.60
C THR A 184 -29.72 -5.84 1.48
N GLY A 185 -30.02 -5.06 2.52
CA GLY A 185 -31.20 -4.23 2.57
C GLY A 185 -31.47 -3.74 3.98
N GLU A 186 -31.97 -2.51 4.06
CA GLU A 186 -32.52 -1.95 5.30
C GLU A 186 -33.98 -2.35 5.43
N VAL A 187 -34.44 -2.66 6.65
CA VAL A 187 -35.84 -3.00 6.92
C VAL A 187 -36.47 -1.90 7.78
N SER A 188 -37.65 -1.43 7.38
CA SER A 188 -38.47 -0.54 8.21
C SER A 188 -39.37 -1.33 9.16
N LEU A 189 -39.87 -0.68 10.22
CA LEU A 189 -40.86 -1.28 11.13
C LEU A 189 -42.17 -1.69 10.41
N THR A 190 -42.45 -1.12 9.25
CA THR A 190 -43.61 -1.47 8.41
C THR A 190 -43.35 -2.66 7.48
N GLY A 191 -42.17 -3.26 7.53
CA GLY A 191 -41.78 -4.39 6.69
C GLY A 191 -41.32 -4.01 5.28
N LYS A 192 -41.22 -2.71 4.94
CA LYS A 192 -40.65 -2.25 3.67
C LYS A 192 -39.13 -2.39 3.66
N VAL A 193 -38.58 -2.87 2.55
CA VAL A 193 -37.14 -2.90 2.28
C VAL A 193 -36.72 -1.58 1.63
N LEU A 194 -35.74 -0.90 2.23
CA LEU A 194 -35.22 0.37 1.73
C LEU A 194 -33.94 0.15 0.89
N PRO A 195 -33.67 1.02 -0.10
CA PRO A 195 -32.49 0.91 -0.95
C PRO A 195 -31.20 1.12 -0.15
N VAL A 196 -30.14 0.43 -0.55
CA VAL A 196 -28.83 0.48 0.11
C VAL A 196 -27.73 0.89 -0.88
N GLY A 197 -26.72 1.59 -0.38
CA GLY A 197 -25.53 1.96 -1.13
C GLY A 197 -24.61 0.78 -1.46
N GLY A 198 -23.67 1.02 -2.37
CA GLY A 198 -22.58 0.09 -2.68
C GLY A 198 -22.99 -1.21 -3.38
N ILE A 199 -24.04 -1.18 -4.22
CA ILE A 199 -24.54 -2.41 -4.89
C ILE A 199 -23.45 -3.03 -5.76
N LYS A 200 -22.67 -2.22 -6.49
CA LYS A 200 -21.64 -2.71 -7.41
C LYS A 200 -20.56 -3.51 -6.67
N GLU A 201 -20.06 -2.96 -5.56
CA GLU A 201 -19.04 -3.57 -4.70
C GLU A 201 -19.57 -4.84 -4.04
N LYS A 202 -20.82 -4.81 -3.57
CA LYS A 202 -21.48 -5.97 -2.95
C LYS A 202 -21.70 -7.11 -3.95
N THR A 203 -22.10 -6.81 -5.19
CA THR A 203 -22.26 -7.84 -6.24
C THR A 203 -20.91 -8.46 -6.61
N ILE A 204 -19.84 -7.67 -6.71
CA ILE A 204 -18.48 -8.17 -6.94
C ILE A 204 -18.04 -9.08 -5.79
N ALA A 205 -18.29 -8.69 -4.53
CA ALA A 205 -17.96 -9.50 -3.36
C ALA A 205 -18.67 -10.87 -3.37
N VAL A 206 -19.95 -10.90 -3.76
CA VAL A 206 -20.72 -12.17 -3.92
C VAL A 206 -20.12 -13.04 -5.03
N SER A 207 -19.76 -12.44 -6.17
CA SER A 207 -19.15 -13.17 -7.29
C SER A 207 -17.79 -13.77 -6.92
N LEU A 208 -16.99 -13.07 -6.10
CA LEU A 208 -15.71 -13.57 -5.60
C LEU A 208 -15.88 -14.65 -4.54
N GLY A 209 -16.87 -14.53 -3.65
CA GLY A 209 -17.14 -15.51 -2.59
C GLY A 209 -17.66 -16.86 -3.08
N HIS A 210 -18.28 -16.90 -4.26
CA HIS A 210 -18.79 -18.15 -4.87
C HIS A 210 -17.71 -19.01 -5.56
N LYS A 211 -16.47 -18.52 -5.66
CA LYS A 211 -15.36 -19.23 -6.35
C LYS A 211 -14.52 -20.15 -5.43
N ASN A 212 -14.91 -20.31 -4.16
CA ASN A 212 -14.29 -21.25 -3.22
C ASN A 212 -15.27 -22.33 -2.79
#